data_AF-A0A2E5VFF4-F1
#
_entry.id   AF-A0A2E5VFF4-F1
#
_cell.length_a   1.000
_cell.length_b   1.000
_cell.length_c   1.000
_cell.angle_alpha   90.00
_cell.angle_beta   90.00
_cell.angle_gamma   90.00
#
_symmetry.space_group_name_H-M   'P 1'
#
loop_
_entity.id
_entity.type
_entity.pdbx_description
1 polymer ?
#
loop_
_entity_poly.entity_id
_entity_poly.type
_entity_poly.pdbx_seq_one_letter_code
_entity_poly.pdbx_strand_id
1 'polypeptide(L)'
;MGFVELDQGVMRGFIFGLIHVSILIIGYYSGWSINRLLKLASNGHIAGIIGAVIAHIFADLIAAALDPTMRSAALGIVVGGAIPLLFIPLLERFVTKSEKHIMVGDHEDIEKDLKSTHDH
;
A
#
# COMPACT_ATOMS: atom_id res chain seq x y z
N MET A 1 21.57 17.65 -26.81
CA MET A 1 21.13 17.47 -25.41
C MET A 1 19.83 16.70 -25.44
N GLY A 2 19.85 15.38 -25.27
CA GLY A 2 18.62 14.57 -25.37
C GLY A 2 18.86 13.11 -24.99
N PHE A 3 20.03 12.55 -25.36
CA PHE A 3 20.41 11.20 -24.96
C PHE A 3 20.83 11.11 -23.47
N VAL A 4 21.49 12.15 -22.94
CA VAL A 4 21.94 12.17 -21.53
C VAL A 4 20.78 12.41 -20.54
N GLU A 5 19.72 13.12 -20.94
CA GLU A 5 18.54 13.33 -20.08
C GLU A 5 17.66 12.08 -19.98
N LEU A 6 17.55 11.31 -21.07
CA LEU A 6 16.86 10.02 -21.05
C LEU A 6 17.58 9.01 -20.15
N ASP A 7 18.90 8.93 -20.24
CA ASP A 7 19.72 8.03 -19.41
C ASP A 7 19.62 8.39 -17.92
N GLN A 8 19.64 9.69 -17.60
CA GLN A 8 19.39 10.14 -16.22
C GLN A 8 17.96 9.85 -15.75
N GLY A 9 16.94 10.05 -16.59
CA GLY A 9 15.55 9.76 -16.22
C GLY A 9 15.31 8.27 -15.95
N VAL A 10 15.86 7.40 -16.81
CA VAL A 10 15.76 5.94 -16.67
C VAL A 10 16.51 5.45 -15.43
N MET A 11 17.72 5.94 -15.19
CA MET A 11 18.51 5.56 -14.01
C MET A 11 17.83 6.00 -12.70
N ARG A 12 17.23 7.19 -12.67
CA ARG A 12 16.45 7.67 -11.51
C ARG A 12 15.23 6.78 -11.26
N GLY A 13 14.46 6.48 -12.30
CA GLY A 13 13.32 5.56 -12.20
C GLY A 13 13.72 4.15 -11.72
N PHE A 14 14.89 3.67 -12.13
CA PHE A 14 15.42 2.38 -11.69
C PHE A 14 15.77 2.38 -10.19
N ILE A 15 16.49 3.40 -9.69
CA ILE A 15 16.87 3.48 -8.28
C ILE A 15 15.63 3.60 -7.38
N PHE A 16 14.71 4.49 -7.73
CA PHE A 16 13.44 4.63 -7.02
C PHE A 16 12.66 3.31 -7.00
N GLY A 17 12.48 2.68 -8.16
CA GLY A 17 11.76 1.41 -8.28
C GLY A 17 12.41 0.28 -7.49
N LEU A 18 13.73 0.18 -7.50
CA LEU A 18 14.47 -0.83 -6.76
C LEU A 18 14.26 -0.67 -5.25
N ILE A 19 14.38 0.55 -4.72
CA ILE A 19 14.19 0.81 -3.29
C ILE A 19 12.72 0.61 -2.90
N HIS A 20 11.79 1.18 -3.67
CA HIS A 20 10.35 1.09 -3.41
C HIS A 20 9.87 -0.37 -3.33
N VAL A 21 10.17 -1.17 -4.36
CA VAL A 21 9.71 -2.56 -4.43
C VAL A 21 10.39 -3.40 -3.36
N SER A 22 11.67 -3.15 -3.05
CA SER A 22 12.38 -3.87 -1.99
C SER A 22 11.76 -3.63 -0.62
N ILE A 23 11.42 -2.38 -0.30
CA ILE A 23 10.73 -2.02 0.95
C ILE A 23 9.34 -2.66 1.00
N LEU A 24 8.61 -2.68 -0.11
CA LEU A 24 7.29 -3.29 -0.19
C LEU A 24 7.33 -4.81 0.02
N ILE A 25 8.28 -5.51 -0.59
CA ILE A 25 8.50 -6.95 -0.38
C ILE A 25 8.85 -7.23 1.08
N ILE A 26 9.78 -6.45 1.67
CA ILE A 26 10.16 -6.61 3.08
C ILE A 26 8.97 -6.34 3.99
N GLY A 27 8.19 -5.29 3.73
CA GLY A 27 6.97 -4.98 4.48
C GLY A 27 5.93 -6.12 4.42
N TYR A 28 5.73 -6.71 3.24
CA TYR A 28 4.81 -7.83 3.05
C TYR A 28 5.26 -9.09 3.80
N TYR A 29 6.54 -9.47 3.70
CA TYR A 29 7.07 -10.69 4.33
C TYR A 29 7.36 -10.53 5.83
N SER A 30 7.69 -9.32 6.30
CA SER A 30 7.93 -9.05 7.73
C SER A 30 6.66 -9.07 8.57
N GLY A 31 5.47 -9.06 7.92
CA GLY A 31 4.20 -9.01 8.64
C GLY A 31 4.05 -7.74 9.47
N TRP A 32 4.71 -6.63 9.08
CA TRP A 32 4.57 -5.34 9.73
C TRP A 32 3.17 -4.78 9.48
N SER A 33 2.24 -5.27 10.29
CA SER A 33 0.81 -5.20 10.01
C SER A 33 0.23 -3.92 10.58
N ILE A 34 0.39 -2.83 9.81
CA ILE A 34 -0.50 -1.67 9.90
C ILE A 34 -1.96 -2.16 9.83
N ASN A 35 -2.24 -3.22 9.06
CA ASN A 35 -3.52 -3.94 9.02
C ASN A 35 -4.01 -4.45 10.37
N ARG A 36 -3.14 -4.99 11.24
CA ARG A 36 -3.51 -5.54 12.56
C ARG A 36 -3.83 -4.44 13.56
N LEU A 37 -3.15 -3.29 13.46
CA LEU A 37 -3.47 -2.08 14.24
C LEU A 37 -4.78 -1.42 13.76
N LEU A 38 -5.01 -1.34 12.45
CA LEU A 38 -6.24 -0.75 11.89
C LEU A 38 -7.47 -1.65 12.02
N LYS A 39 -7.30 -2.97 11.93
CA LYS A 39 -8.37 -3.97 12.18
C LYS A 39 -8.95 -3.87 13.58
N LEU A 40 -8.16 -3.46 14.56
CA LEU A 40 -8.64 -3.26 15.94
C LEU A 40 -9.55 -2.03 16.07
N ALA A 41 -9.46 -1.07 15.13
CA ALA A 41 -10.17 0.20 15.18
C ALA A 41 -11.34 0.31 14.19
N SER A 42 -11.49 -0.59 13.22
CA SER A 42 -12.47 -0.44 12.12
C SER A 42 -12.95 -1.76 11.51
N ASN A 43 -14.02 -1.73 10.70
CA ASN A 43 -14.51 -2.88 9.94
C ASN A 43 -13.36 -3.51 9.13
N GLY A 44 -13.06 -4.80 9.35
CA GLY A 44 -11.80 -5.43 8.94
C GLY A 44 -11.43 -5.28 7.46
N HIS A 45 -12.42 -5.14 6.56
CA HIS A 45 -12.20 -4.89 5.13
C HIS A 45 -11.72 -3.47 4.82
N ILE A 46 -12.41 -2.45 5.36
CA ILE A 46 -12.04 -1.04 5.18
C ILE A 46 -10.68 -0.78 5.83
N ALA A 47 -10.44 -1.39 6.99
CA ALA A 47 -9.16 -1.38 7.68
C ALA A 47 -8.02 -1.90 6.77
N GLY A 48 -8.30 -2.97 6.02
CA GLY A 48 -7.37 -3.58 5.07
C GLY A 48 -6.98 -2.66 3.91
N ILE A 49 -7.97 -2.02 3.29
CA ILE A 49 -7.74 -1.09 2.17
C ILE A 49 -6.96 0.14 2.64
N ILE A 50 -7.39 0.75 3.75
CA ILE A 50 -6.71 1.92 4.32
C ILE A 50 -5.28 1.56 4.73
N GLY A 51 -5.08 0.40 5.37
CA GLY A 51 -3.76 -0.07 5.78
C GLY A 51 -2.81 -0.30 4.61
N ALA A 52 -3.29 -0.92 3.54
CA ALA A 52 -2.50 -1.12 2.32
C ALA A 52 -2.10 0.20 1.66
N VAL A 53 -3.01 1.16 1.55
CA VAL A 53 -2.72 2.46 0.94
C VAL A 53 -1.74 3.27 1.80
N ILE A 54 -1.91 3.27 3.13
CA ILE A 54 -0.96 3.94 4.05
C ILE A 54 0.43 3.32 3.95
N ALA A 55 0.53 1.98 3.99
CA ALA A 55 1.81 1.29 3.86
C ALA A 55 2.51 1.62 2.54
N HIS A 56 1.75 1.74 1.45
CA HIS A 56 2.27 2.14 0.14
C HIS A 56 2.80 3.58 0.15
N ILE A 57 2.05 4.54 0.70
CA ILE A 57 2.51 5.94 0.84
C ILE A 57 3.80 6.03 1.67
N PHE A 58 3.93 5.22 2.72
CA PHE A 58 5.16 5.16 3.51
C PHE A 58 6.32 4.56 2.71
N ALA A 59 6.10 3.50 1.94
CA ALA A 59 7.14 2.92 1.08
C ALA A 59 7.62 3.94 0.03
N ASP A 60 6.69 4.66 -0.57
CA ASP A 60 6.97 5.75 -1.50
C ASP A 60 7.75 6.91 -0.86
N LEU A 61 7.37 7.32 0.35
CA LEU A 61 8.09 8.36 1.09
C LEU A 61 9.53 7.93 1.39
N ILE A 62 9.72 6.70 1.87
CA ILE A 62 11.07 6.20 2.17
C ILE A 62 11.89 6.07 0.89
N ALA A 63 11.31 5.56 -0.19
CA ALA A 63 11.98 5.45 -1.49
C ALA A 63 12.39 6.82 -2.05
N ALA A 64 11.48 7.80 -2.02
CA ALA A 64 11.75 9.16 -2.48
C ALA A 64 12.72 9.92 -1.55
N ALA A 65 12.75 9.60 -0.25
CA ALA A 65 13.70 10.20 0.70
C ALA A 65 15.11 9.63 0.55
N LEU A 66 15.23 8.34 0.23
CA LEU A 66 16.50 7.65 0.01
C LEU A 66 17.09 7.93 -1.38
N ASP A 67 16.26 8.18 -2.38
CA ASP A 67 16.71 8.65 -3.69
C ASP A 67 16.99 10.17 -3.68
N PRO A 68 18.26 10.62 -3.77
CA PRO A 68 18.62 12.04 -3.74
C PRO A 68 17.96 12.87 -4.84
N THR A 69 17.57 12.23 -5.94
CA THR A 69 16.99 12.89 -7.11
C THR A 69 15.47 13.08 -7.00
N MET A 70 14.80 12.31 -6.14
CA MET A 70 13.35 12.32 -5.95
C MET A 70 12.92 12.99 -4.64
N ARG A 71 13.87 13.43 -3.79
CA ARG A 71 13.58 14.12 -2.52
C ARG A 71 12.66 15.33 -2.64
N SER A 72 12.80 16.11 -3.72
CA SER A 72 11.92 17.26 -3.98
C SER A 72 10.49 16.84 -4.31
N ALA A 73 10.31 15.64 -4.87
CA ALA A 73 9.00 15.07 -5.19
C ALA A 73 8.36 14.32 -4.00
N ALA A 74 9.11 13.98 -2.96
CA ALA A 74 8.64 13.19 -1.80
C ALA A 74 7.38 13.79 -1.15
N LEU A 75 7.34 15.10 -0.92
CA LEU A 75 6.14 15.77 -0.38
C LEU A 75 4.95 15.70 -1.34
N GLY A 76 5.20 15.84 -2.65
CA GLY A 76 4.17 15.71 -3.67
C GLY A 76 3.60 14.30 -3.74
N ILE A 77 4.43 13.27 -3.55
CA ILE A 77 4.01 11.88 -3.53
C ILE A 77 3.17 11.59 -2.28
N VAL A 78 3.57 12.07 -1.10
CA VAL A 78 2.77 11.89 0.13
C VAL A 78 1.44 12.61 0.06
N VAL A 79 1.42 13.88 -0.33
CA VAL A 79 0.18 14.66 -0.44
C VAL A 79 -0.70 14.10 -1.55
N GLY A 80 -0.12 13.75 -2.70
CA GLY A 80 -0.83 13.16 -3.83
C GLY A 80 -1.43 11.79 -3.49
N GLY A 81 -0.70 10.94 -2.77
CA GLY A 81 -1.17 9.64 -2.30
C GLY A 81 -2.24 9.73 -1.21
N ALA A 82 -2.24 10.80 -0.40
CA ALA A 82 -3.23 11.03 0.63
C ALA A 82 -4.60 11.49 0.07
N ILE A 83 -4.64 12.16 -1.07
CA ILE A 83 -5.89 12.67 -1.67
C ILE A 83 -6.90 11.53 -1.97
N PRO A 84 -6.52 10.42 -2.62
CA PRO A 84 -7.40 9.28 -2.85
C PRO A 84 -8.00 8.65 -1.59
N LEU A 85 -7.32 8.73 -0.43
CA LEU A 85 -7.84 8.18 0.83
C LEU A 85 -9.17 8.82 1.23
N LEU A 86 -9.37 10.11 0.92
CA LEU A 86 -10.61 10.83 1.19
C LEU A 86 -11.80 10.29 0.39
N PHE A 87 -11.52 9.64 -0.75
CA PHE A 87 -12.53 9.07 -1.63
C PHE A 87 -12.86 7.61 -1.30
N ILE A 88 -12.11 6.93 -0.45
CA ILE A 88 -12.41 5.54 -0.02
C ILE A 88 -13.87 5.38 0.46
N PRO A 89 -14.40 6.20 1.42
CA PRO A 89 -15.77 6.05 1.88
C PRO A 89 -16.82 6.35 0.79
N LEU A 90 -16.46 7.20 -0.18
CA LEU A 90 -17.31 7.50 -1.32
C LEU A 90 -17.35 6.31 -2.29
N LEU A 91 -16.18 5.81 -2.68
CA LEU A 91 -16.00 4.67 -3.58
C LEU A 91 -16.65 3.41 -3.03
N GLU A 92 -16.54 3.16 -1.72
CA GLU A 92 -17.26 2.08 -1.07
C GLU A 92 -18.77 2.20 -1.35
N ARG A 93 -19.37 3.36 -1.03
CA ARG A 93 -20.81 3.58 -1.22
C ARG A 93 -21.30 3.47 -2.68
N PHE A 94 -20.44 3.77 -3.66
CA PHE A 94 -20.80 3.71 -5.09
C PHE A 94 -20.48 2.36 -5.76
N VAL A 95 -19.45 1.64 -5.31
CA VAL A 95 -18.96 0.41 -5.95
C VAL A 95 -19.47 -0.86 -5.24
N THR A 96 -19.72 -0.84 -3.93
CA THR A 96 -20.12 -2.06 -3.16
C THR A 96 -21.61 -2.40 -3.22
N LYS A 97 -22.24 -2.24 -4.39
CA LYS A 97 -23.58 -2.79 -4.65
C LYS A 97 -23.60 -4.30 -4.94
N SER A 98 -22.46 -4.98 -4.92
CA SER A 98 -22.36 -6.44 -5.12
C SER A 98 -21.93 -7.13 -3.83
N GLU A 99 -22.84 -7.91 -3.24
CA GLU A 99 -22.74 -8.68 -1.99
C GLU A 99 -21.70 -9.83 -1.99
N LYS A 100 -20.57 -9.70 -2.69
CA LYS A 100 -19.51 -10.71 -2.70
C LYS A 100 -18.24 -10.16 -2.08
N HIS A 101 -18.20 -10.28 -0.76
CA HIS A 101 -17.03 -10.44 0.10
C HIS A 101 -15.69 -10.43 -0.66
N ILE A 102 -15.11 -9.25 -0.87
CA ILE A 102 -13.76 -9.12 -1.41
C ILE A 102 -12.80 -9.43 -0.25
N MET A 103 -12.54 -10.72 -0.06
CA MET A 103 -11.60 -11.27 0.90
C MET A 103 -10.18 -10.99 0.39
N VAL A 104 -9.68 -9.78 0.64
CA VAL A 104 -8.31 -9.40 0.31
C VAL A 104 -7.62 -8.97 1.60
N GLY A 105 -6.68 -9.79 2.05
CA GLY A 105 -5.60 -9.33 2.91
C GLY A 105 -5.70 -9.69 4.39
N ASP A 106 -6.07 -10.92 4.72
CA ASP A 106 -5.60 -11.50 5.98
C ASP A 106 -5.38 -13.01 5.89
N HIS A 107 -4.11 -13.41 5.74
CA HIS A 107 -3.75 -14.83 5.80
C HIS A 107 -4.05 -15.42 7.18
N GLU A 108 -4.08 -14.61 8.25
CA GLU A 108 -4.47 -15.03 9.61
C GLU A 108 -5.97 -15.37 9.71
N ASP A 109 -6.86 -14.56 9.13
CA ASP A 109 -8.31 -14.87 9.09
C ASP A 109 -8.61 -16.11 8.24
N ILE A 110 -7.92 -16.30 7.11
CA ILE A 110 -8.09 -17.49 6.26
C ILE A 110 -7.75 -18.77 7.05
N GLU A 111 -6.64 -18.75 7.80
CA GLU A 111 -6.24 -19.91 8.61
C GLU A 111 -7.19 -20.16 9.79
N LYS A 112 -7.71 -19.10 10.44
CA LYS A 112 -8.69 -19.23 11.52
C LYS A 112 -10.04 -19.76 11.03
N ASP A 113 -10.55 -19.26 9.90
CA ASP A 113 -11.82 -19.74 9.33
C ASP A 113 -11.69 -21.19 8.87
N LEU A 114 -10.57 -21.57 8.24
CA LEU A 114 -10.28 -22.95 7.85
C LEU A 114 -10.20 -23.90 9.05
N LYS A 115 -9.62 -23.46 10.18
CA LYS A 115 -9.57 -24.27 11.41
C LYS A 115 -10.91 -24.35 12.14
N SER A 116 -11.73 -23.30 12.09
CA SER A 116 -13.05 -23.30 12.74
C SER A 116 -14.07 -24.24 12.07
N THR A 117 -13.88 -24.54 10.78
CA THR A 117 -14.78 -25.42 10.01
C THR A 117 -14.56 -26.91 10.30
N HIS A 118 -13.51 -27.29 11.05
CA HIS A 118 -13.23 -28.69 11.41
C HIS A 118 -13.68 -29.10 12.82
N ASP A 119 -14.30 -28.21 13.60
CA ASP A 119 -14.79 -28.48 14.96
C ASP A 119 -16.33 -28.62 15.04
N HIS A 120 -16.99 -29.09 13.98
CA HIS A 120 -18.41 -29.49 13.98
C HIS A 120 -18.63 -30.90 13.44
#